data_AF-A0A7V5C0H7-F1
#
_entry.id   AF-A0A7V5C0H7-F1
#
_cell.length_a   1.000
_cell.length_b   1.000
_cell.length_c   1.000
_cell.angle_alpha   90.00
_cell.angle_beta   90.00
_cell.angle_gamma   90.00
#
_symmetry.space_group_name_H-M   'P 1'
#
loop_
_entity.id
_entity.type
_entity.pdbx_description
1 polymer ?
#
loop_
_entity_poly.entity_id
_entity_poly.type
_entity_poly.pdbx_seq_one_letter_code
_entity_poly.pdbx_strand_id
1 'polypeptide(L)'
;MSTTDAARDALYARLEGVLGAEHAETLMAYLPGQPAAEAVTSRDLALLGDRLERRFEQIDERFSQIDQRFEQIDRRLEHIDERFERIDQHLEHIDERFRHMHQRMERLEDRFERLEDRVDHRLERLDIEVHQMQRFYVGTTVGAMTALTAIFSFVVSLLV
;
A
#
# COMPACT_ATOMS: atom_id res chain seq x y z
N MET A 1 -2.89 -73.64 -10.94
CA MET A 1 -2.15 -74.49 -11.89
C MET A 1 -1.79 -73.62 -13.08
N SER A 2 -0.58 -73.05 -13.07
CA SER A 2 -0.13 -72.24 -14.21
C SER A 2 0.18 -73.17 -15.38
N THR A 3 0.11 -72.67 -16.61
CA THR A 3 0.46 -73.40 -17.84
C THR A 3 1.88 -73.98 -17.80
N THR A 4 2.75 -73.44 -16.93
CA THR A 4 4.11 -73.89 -16.69
C THR A 4 4.17 -75.23 -15.94
N ASP A 5 3.26 -75.49 -14.98
CA ASP A 5 3.20 -76.79 -14.28
C ASP A 5 2.81 -77.91 -15.25
N ALA A 6 1.78 -77.68 -16.08
CA ALA A 6 1.32 -78.67 -17.05
C ALA A 6 2.39 -79.00 -18.11
N ALA A 7 3.17 -78.00 -18.55
CA ALA A 7 4.28 -78.21 -19.46
C ALA A 7 5.45 -78.96 -18.81
N ARG A 8 5.70 -78.70 -17.52
CA ARG A 8 6.73 -79.36 -16.72
C ARG A 8 6.39 -80.83 -16.48
N ASP A 9 5.13 -81.13 -16.17
CA ASP A 9 4.63 -82.49 -15.99
C ASP A 9 4.65 -83.30 -17.30
N ALA A 10 4.25 -82.69 -18.41
CA ALA A 10 4.31 -83.33 -19.73
C ALA A 10 5.75 -83.61 -20.17
N LEU A 11 6.69 -82.72 -19.85
CA LEU A 11 8.11 -82.91 -20.11
C LEU A 11 8.69 -84.03 -19.24
N TYR A 12 8.31 -84.09 -17.96
CA TYR A 12 8.70 -85.17 -17.06
C TYR A 12 8.27 -86.53 -17.61
N ALA A 13 6.99 -86.68 -17.98
CA ALA A 13 6.45 -87.93 -18.53
C ALA A 13 7.15 -88.36 -19.83
N ARG A 14 7.55 -87.39 -20.67
CA ARG A 14 8.30 -87.64 -21.90
C ARG A 14 9.75 -88.10 -21.62
N LEU A 15 10.42 -87.44 -20.68
CA LEU A 15 11.79 -87.77 -20.29
C LEU A 15 11.86 -89.12 -19.59
N GLU A 16 10.89 -89.42 -18.73
CA GLU A 16 10.75 -90.71 -18.05
C GLU A 16 10.59 -91.85 -19.06
N GLY A 17 9.75 -91.67 -20.09
CA GLY A 17 9.55 -92.68 -21.13
C GLY A 17 10.77 -92.96 -22.00
N VAL A 18 11.75 -92.05 -22.05
CA VAL A 18 12.96 -92.19 -22.90
C VAL A 18 14.20 -92.58 -22.08
N LEU A 19 14.33 -92.07 -20.86
CA LEU A 19 15.56 -92.12 -20.05
C LEU A 19 15.36 -92.84 -18.70
N GLY A 20 14.12 -93.17 -18.33
CA GLY A 20 13.74 -93.68 -17.02
C GLY A 20 13.53 -92.57 -15.98
N ALA A 21 12.78 -92.88 -14.92
CA ALA A 21 12.34 -91.91 -13.91
C ALA A 21 13.50 -91.19 -13.21
N GLU A 22 14.57 -91.92 -12.87
CA GLU A 22 15.71 -91.38 -12.11
C GLU A 22 16.49 -90.29 -12.89
N HIS A 23 16.74 -90.54 -14.19
CA HIS A 23 17.41 -89.57 -15.05
C HIS A 23 16.49 -88.39 -15.40
N ALA A 24 15.19 -88.63 -15.58
CA ALA A 24 14.20 -87.58 -15.81
C ALA A 24 14.12 -86.62 -14.61
N GLU A 25 14.09 -87.14 -13.39
CA GLU A 25 14.08 -86.35 -12.16
C GLU A 25 15.33 -85.48 -12.03
N THR A 26 16.51 -86.06 -12.30
CA THR A 26 17.78 -85.34 -12.27
C THR A 26 17.79 -84.16 -13.25
N LEU A 27 17.35 -84.39 -14.50
CA LEU A 27 17.27 -83.32 -15.52
C LEU A 27 16.23 -82.25 -15.17
N MET A 28 15.13 -82.64 -14.54
CA MET A 28 14.08 -81.72 -14.10
C MET A 28 14.53 -80.87 -12.91
N ALA A 29 15.45 -81.36 -12.07
CA ALA A 29 16.06 -80.59 -10.99
C ALA A 29 16.99 -79.47 -11.49
N TYR A 30 17.64 -79.66 -12.65
CA TYR A 30 18.48 -78.64 -13.29
C TYR A 30 17.71 -77.66 -14.18
N LEU A 31 16.45 -77.98 -14.49
CA LEU A 31 15.58 -77.06 -15.22
C LEU A 31 15.30 -75.84 -14.35
N PRO A 32 15.72 -74.63 -14.76
CA PRO A 32 15.50 -73.42 -13.98
C PRO A 32 14.00 -73.29 -13.68
N GLY A 33 13.64 -73.46 -12.40
CA GLY A 33 12.31 -73.14 -11.92
C GLY A 33 12.14 -71.65 -12.10
N GLN A 34 11.45 -71.24 -13.17
CA GLN A 34 11.36 -69.85 -13.60
C GLN A 34 11.14 -68.89 -12.42
N PRO A 35 12.06 -67.95 -12.17
CA PRO A 35 11.73 -66.70 -11.51
C PRO A 35 11.31 -65.72 -12.60
N ALA A 36 10.29 -66.06 -13.40
CA ALA A 36 9.76 -65.13 -14.40
C ALA A 36 8.98 -63.96 -13.77
N ALA A 37 8.76 -64.01 -12.45
CA ALA A 37 8.01 -63.01 -11.71
C ALA A 37 8.86 -61.82 -11.19
N GLU A 38 10.20 -61.91 -11.22
CA GLU A 38 11.07 -60.87 -10.62
C GLU A 38 12.01 -60.15 -11.62
N ALA A 39 12.08 -60.60 -12.87
CA ALA A 39 12.89 -59.92 -13.89
C ALA A 39 12.11 -58.72 -14.47
N VAL A 40 12.62 -57.50 -14.25
CA VAL A 40 12.12 -56.28 -14.92
C VAL A 40 12.14 -56.51 -16.43
N THR A 41 10.97 -56.49 -17.06
CA THR A 41 10.87 -56.75 -18.50
C THR A 41 11.08 -55.45 -19.30
N SER A 42 11.47 -55.56 -20.58
CA SER A 42 11.55 -54.38 -21.48
C SER A 42 10.22 -53.64 -21.57
N ARG A 43 9.10 -54.33 -21.34
CA ARG A 43 7.76 -53.74 -21.29
C ARG A 43 7.57 -52.86 -20.05
N ASP A 44 8.07 -53.28 -18.89
CA ASP A 44 8.00 -52.50 -17.66
C ASP A 44 8.86 -51.23 -17.76
N LEU A 45 10.03 -51.33 -18.39
CA LEU A 45 10.88 -50.17 -18.68
C LEU A 45 10.21 -49.18 -19.66
N ALA A 46 9.53 -49.68 -20.69
CA ALA A 46 8.77 -48.83 -21.62
C ALA A 46 7.62 -48.11 -20.91
N LEU A 47 6.86 -48.82 -20.06
CA LEU A 47 5.78 -48.21 -19.26
C LEU A 47 6.28 -47.15 -18.28
N LEU A 48 7.47 -47.36 -17.70
CA LEU A 48 8.15 -46.36 -16.87
C LEU A 48 8.58 -45.15 -17.70
N GLY A 49 9.13 -45.35 -18.90
CA GLY A 49 9.46 -44.29 -19.85
C GLY A 49 8.26 -43.41 -20.19
N ASP A 50 7.16 -44.03 -20.64
CA ASP A 50 5.91 -43.33 -20.98
C ASP A 50 5.33 -42.54 -19.78
N ARG A 51 5.50 -43.07 -18.56
CA ARG A 51 5.03 -42.41 -17.33
C ARG A 51 5.90 -41.21 -16.99
N LEU A 52 7.21 -41.32 -17.19
CA LEU A 52 8.15 -40.22 -16.96
C LEU A 52 7.95 -39.11 -17.99
N GLU A 53 7.74 -39.44 -19.26
CA GLU A 53 7.49 -38.46 -20.32
C GLU A 53 6.24 -37.63 -20.02
N ARG A 54 5.12 -38.29 -19.68
CA ARG A 54 3.91 -37.60 -19.22
C ARG A 54 4.11 -36.73 -17.98
N ARG A 55 5.00 -37.15 -17.07
CA ARG A 55 5.34 -36.34 -15.88
C ARG A 55 6.14 -35.09 -16.26
N PHE A 56 7.07 -35.21 -17.21
CA PHE A 56 7.84 -34.08 -17.71
C PHE A 56 6.96 -33.09 -18.48
N GLU A 57 6.06 -33.56 -19.34
CA GLU A 57 5.07 -32.71 -20.01
C GLU A 57 4.22 -31.90 -19.01
N GLN A 58 3.75 -32.55 -17.93
CA GLN A 58 3.03 -31.87 -16.86
C GLN A 58 3.88 -30.85 -16.10
N ILE A 59 5.18 -31.12 -15.95
CA ILE A 59 6.11 -30.18 -15.31
C ILE A 59 6.30 -28.95 -16.21
N ASP A 60 6.52 -29.16 -17.51
CA ASP A 60 6.70 -28.08 -18.49
C ASP A 60 5.46 -27.19 -18.57
N GLU A 61 4.26 -27.78 -18.56
CA GLU A 61 3.00 -27.03 -18.53
C GLU A 61 2.89 -26.17 -17.26
N ARG A 62 3.27 -26.73 -16.11
CA ARG A 62 3.27 -25.98 -14.85
C ARG A 62 4.31 -24.85 -14.83
N PHE A 63 5.49 -25.05 -15.42
CA PHE A 63 6.48 -23.98 -15.56
C PHE A 63 5.98 -22.87 -16.47
N SER A 64 5.36 -23.20 -17.61
CA SER A 64 4.75 -22.20 -18.48
C SER A 64 3.67 -21.37 -17.76
N GLN A 65 2.85 -22.02 -16.93
CA GLN A 65 1.86 -21.30 -16.08
C GLN A 65 2.54 -20.41 -15.04
N ILE A 66 3.67 -20.82 -14.47
CA ILE A 66 4.45 -20.02 -13.53
C ILE A 66 5.01 -18.77 -14.23
N ASP A 67 5.58 -18.93 -15.43
CA ASP A 67 6.13 -17.83 -16.22
C ASP A 67 5.06 -16.78 -16.54
N GLN A 68 3.87 -17.22 -16.99
CA GLN A 68 2.74 -16.32 -17.23
C GLN A 68 2.30 -15.56 -15.98
N ARG A 69 2.36 -16.20 -14.81
CA ARG A 69 2.05 -15.54 -13.53
C ARG A 69 3.12 -14.52 -13.15
N PHE A 70 4.39 -14.79 -13.40
CA PHE A 70 5.47 -13.83 -13.17
C PHE A 70 5.32 -12.61 -14.08
N GLU A 71 5.06 -12.80 -15.38
CA GLU A 71 4.78 -11.66 -16.27
C GLU A 71 3.59 -10.83 -15.80
N GLN A 72 2.55 -11.48 -15.25
CA GLN A 72 1.41 -10.75 -14.68
C GLN A 72 1.80 -9.98 -13.41
N ILE A 73 2.69 -10.51 -12.58
CA ILE A 73 3.22 -9.81 -11.42
C ILE A 73 4.04 -8.60 -11.86
N ASP A 74 4.92 -8.76 -12.85
CA ASP A 74 5.76 -7.67 -13.37
C ASP A 74 4.91 -6.51 -13.89
N ARG A 75 3.90 -6.80 -14.72
CA ARG A 75 2.94 -5.78 -15.19
C ARG A 75 2.19 -5.08 -14.06
N ARG A 76 1.89 -5.79 -12.96
CA ARG A 76 1.25 -5.20 -11.79
C ARG A 76 2.20 -4.30 -11.01
N LEU A 77 3.48 -4.65 -10.94
CA LEU A 77 4.51 -3.83 -10.29
C LEU A 77 4.75 -2.56 -11.09
N GLU A 78 4.87 -2.64 -12.42
CA GLU A 78 4.97 -1.45 -13.29
C GLU A 78 3.80 -0.48 -13.08
N HIS A 79 2.56 -1.00 -13.03
CA HIS A 79 1.39 -0.18 -12.76
C HIS A 79 1.38 0.40 -11.33
N ILE A 80 1.98 -0.29 -10.35
CA ILE A 80 2.13 0.24 -9.00
C ILE A 80 3.13 1.40 -9.00
N ASP A 81 4.25 1.27 -9.71
CA ASP A 81 5.27 2.31 -9.83
C ASP A 81 4.70 3.56 -10.49
N GLU A 82 3.98 3.43 -11.60
CA GLU A 82 3.29 4.56 -12.26
C GLU A 82 2.31 5.27 -11.31
N ARG A 83 1.63 4.53 -10.43
CA ARG A 83 0.72 5.12 -9.44
C ARG A 83 1.47 5.89 -8.36
N PHE A 84 2.62 5.38 -7.91
CA PHE A 84 3.45 6.09 -6.95
C PHE A 84 4.01 7.39 -7.53
N GLU A 85 4.49 7.37 -8.78
CA GLU A 85 4.95 8.60 -9.46
C GLU A 85 3.84 9.67 -9.53
N ARG A 86 2.60 9.27 -9.82
CA ARG A 86 1.45 10.20 -9.81
C ARG A 86 1.12 10.73 -8.42
N ILE A 87 1.28 9.91 -7.38
CA ILE A 87 1.08 10.34 -6.00
C ILE A 87 2.14 11.37 -5.62
N ASP A 88 3.40 11.12 -5.97
CA ASP A 88 4.52 12.04 -5.67
C ASP A 88 4.30 13.39 -6.34
N GLN A 89 3.93 13.42 -7.62
CA GLN A 89 3.58 14.66 -8.33
C GLN A 89 2.40 15.40 -7.67
N HIS A 90 1.41 14.67 -7.16
CA HIS A 90 0.27 15.27 -6.47
C HIS A 90 0.69 15.89 -5.13
N LEU A 91 1.56 15.23 -4.38
CA LEU A 91 2.11 15.74 -3.13
C LEU A 91 2.96 16.99 -3.35
N GLU A 92 3.82 17.01 -4.38
CA GLU A 92 4.58 18.20 -4.75
C GLU A 92 3.65 19.40 -5.07
N HIS A 93 2.56 19.15 -5.78
CA HIS A 93 1.56 20.19 -6.08
C HIS A 93 0.84 20.68 -4.82
N ILE A 94 0.53 19.79 -3.88
CA ILE A 94 -0.04 20.15 -2.58
C ILE A 94 0.92 21.04 -1.80
N ASP A 95 2.21 20.68 -1.74
CA ASP A 95 3.25 21.46 -1.05
C ASP A 95 3.40 22.87 -1.66
N GLU A 96 3.35 22.97 -2.98
CA GLU A 96 3.34 24.25 -3.71
C GLU A 96 2.17 25.14 -3.26
N ARG A 97 0.97 24.55 -3.18
CA ARG A 97 -0.23 25.27 -2.76
C ARG A 97 -0.16 25.69 -1.29
N PHE A 98 0.38 24.85 -0.42
CA PHE A 98 0.59 25.20 0.99
C PHE A 98 1.59 26.34 1.15
N ARG A 99 2.72 26.31 0.41
CA ARG A 99 3.69 27.41 0.39
C ARG A 99 3.04 28.73 -0.04
N HIS A 100 2.25 28.72 -1.12
CA HIS A 100 1.54 29.91 -1.57
C HIS A 100 0.48 30.40 -0.56
N MET A 101 -0.22 29.47 0.11
CA MET A 101 -1.17 29.82 1.17
C MET A 101 -0.47 30.48 2.36
N HIS A 102 0.69 29.96 2.77
CA HIS A 102 1.48 30.51 3.87
C HIS A 102 1.91 31.96 3.57
N GLN A 103 2.47 32.21 2.38
CA GLN A 103 2.83 33.56 1.92
C GLN A 103 1.64 34.53 1.90
N ARG A 104 0.43 34.02 1.57
CA ARG A 104 -0.78 34.85 1.61
C ARG A 104 -1.19 35.19 3.04
N MET A 105 -1.00 34.29 3.99
CA MET A 105 -1.29 34.53 5.40
C MET A 105 -0.31 35.54 5.99
N GLU A 106 0.99 35.41 5.74
CA GLU A 106 2.00 36.42 6.15
C GLU A 106 1.62 37.82 5.64
N ARG A 107 1.23 37.95 4.36
CA ARG A 107 0.77 39.23 3.80
C ARG A 107 -0.52 39.75 4.44
N LEU A 108 -1.39 38.86 4.93
CA LEU A 108 -2.60 39.27 5.63
C LEU A 108 -2.26 39.74 7.04
N GLU A 109 -1.38 39.05 7.75
CA GLU A 109 -0.85 39.44 9.06
C GLU A 109 -0.22 40.84 8.98
N ASP A 110 0.67 41.09 8.03
CA ASP A 110 1.26 42.42 7.78
C ASP A 110 0.20 43.52 7.54
N ARG A 111 -0.90 43.18 6.87
CA ARG A 111 -1.99 44.13 6.59
C ARG A 111 -2.83 44.40 7.82
N PHE A 112 -3.02 43.41 8.67
CA PHE A 112 -3.73 43.56 9.93
C PHE A 112 -2.92 44.43 10.89
N GLU A 113 -1.62 44.20 11.03
CA GLU A 113 -0.73 45.02 11.86
C GLU A 113 -0.79 46.50 11.44
N ARG A 114 -0.67 46.79 10.13
CA ARG A 114 -0.82 48.17 9.62
C ARG A 114 -2.21 48.77 9.84
N LEU A 115 -3.25 47.94 9.90
CA LEU A 115 -4.61 48.40 10.17
C LEU A 115 -4.76 48.75 11.65
N GLU A 116 -4.23 47.90 12.54
CA GLU A 116 -4.16 48.14 13.99
C GLU A 116 -3.42 49.46 14.26
N ASP A 117 -2.22 49.64 13.70
CA ASP A 117 -1.46 50.90 13.81
C ASP A 117 -2.28 52.12 13.39
N ARG A 118 -3.00 52.02 12.26
CA ARG A 118 -3.82 53.12 11.75
C ARG A 118 -5.00 53.43 12.66
N VAL A 119 -5.61 52.40 13.24
CA VAL A 119 -6.72 52.54 14.18
C VAL A 119 -6.22 53.22 15.45
N ASP A 120 -5.09 52.78 15.99
CA ASP A 120 -4.49 53.36 17.20
C ASP A 120 -4.15 54.84 16.99
N HIS A 121 -3.49 55.19 15.89
CA HIS A 121 -3.19 56.59 15.55
C HIS A 121 -4.47 57.44 15.41
N ARG A 122 -5.57 56.88 14.89
CA ARG A 122 -6.85 57.59 14.80
C ARG A 122 -7.49 57.78 16.17
N LEU A 123 -7.41 56.78 17.04
CA LEU A 123 -7.94 56.86 18.40
C LEU A 123 -7.16 57.90 19.23
N GLU A 124 -5.83 57.91 19.16
CA GLU A 124 -5.00 58.93 19.83
C GLU A 124 -5.34 60.34 19.35
N ARG A 125 -5.51 60.52 18.03
CA ARG A 125 -5.90 61.82 17.47
C ARG A 125 -7.27 62.27 17.98
N LEU A 126 -8.25 61.36 18.00
CA LEU A 126 -9.58 61.65 18.51
C LEU A 126 -9.54 62.00 20.00
N ASP A 127 -8.74 61.29 20.79
CA ASP A 127 -8.57 61.57 22.21
C ASP A 127 -8.03 63.00 22.43
N ILE A 128 -7.03 63.42 21.67
CA ILE A 128 -6.49 64.79 21.72
C ILE A 128 -7.55 65.83 21.33
N GLU A 129 -8.26 65.62 20.21
CA GLU A 129 -9.29 66.54 19.71
C GLU A 129 -10.45 66.69 20.72
N VAL A 130 -10.89 65.58 21.32
CA VAL A 130 -11.93 65.57 22.36
C VAL A 130 -11.46 66.31 23.61
N HIS A 131 -10.24 66.04 24.10
CA HIS A 131 -9.67 66.74 25.26
C HIS A 131 -9.54 68.25 25.02
N GLN A 132 -9.15 68.68 23.82
CA GLN A 132 -9.07 70.10 23.46
C GLN A 132 -10.45 70.76 23.45
N MET A 133 -11.44 70.11 22.83
CA MET A 133 -12.82 70.59 22.80
C MET A 133 -13.40 70.73 24.21
N GLN A 134 -13.16 69.74 25.08
CA GLN A 134 -13.62 69.78 26.48
C GLN A 134 -13.00 70.96 27.25
N ARG A 135 -11.68 71.19 27.13
CA ARG A 135 -11.02 72.33 27.79
C ARG A 135 -11.59 73.67 27.34
N PHE A 136 -11.83 73.84 26.04
CA PHE A 136 -12.43 75.06 25.49
C PHE A 136 -13.88 75.26 25.99
N TYR A 137 -14.68 74.19 25.97
CA TYR A 137 -16.07 74.24 26.43
C TYR A 137 -16.18 74.57 27.93
N VAL A 138 -15.36 73.93 28.77
CA VAL A 138 -15.30 74.25 30.22
C VAL A 138 -14.81 75.68 30.43
N GLY A 139 -13.79 76.14 29.71
CA GLY A 139 -13.28 77.50 29.85
C GLY A 139 -14.31 78.59 29.51
N THR A 140 -15.04 78.43 28.41
CA THR A 140 -16.07 79.38 27.97
C THR A 140 -17.26 79.43 28.90
N THR A 141 -17.76 78.27 29.35
CA THR A 141 -18.90 78.18 30.28
C THR A 141 -18.56 78.71 31.67
N VAL A 142 -17.38 78.35 32.22
CA VAL A 142 -16.92 78.89 33.51
C VAL A 142 -16.70 80.40 33.42
N GLY A 143 -16.09 80.90 32.34
CA GLY A 143 -15.89 82.34 32.13
C GLY A 143 -17.20 83.12 32.00
N ALA A 144 -18.20 82.57 31.33
CA ALA A 144 -19.53 83.17 31.25
C ALA A 144 -20.21 83.22 32.63
N MET A 145 -20.13 82.12 33.39
CA MET A 145 -20.69 82.05 34.75
C MET A 145 -20.02 83.06 35.69
N THR A 146 -18.70 83.23 35.65
CA THR A 146 -17.98 84.21 36.48
C THR A 146 -18.29 85.66 36.08
N ALA A 147 -18.44 85.94 34.78
CA ALA A 147 -18.87 87.25 34.31
C ALA A 147 -20.29 87.59 34.80
N LEU A 148 -21.22 86.63 34.72
CA LEU A 148 -22.59 86.80 35.20
C LEU A 148 -22.65 87.05 36.71
N THR A 149 -21.88 86.30 37.52
CA THR A 149 -21.85 86.52 38.97
C THR A 149 -21.23 87.86 39.34
N ALA A 150 -20.20 88.32 38.63
CA ALA A 150 -19.60 89.64 38.85
C ALA A 150 -20.57 90.78 38.52
N ILE A 151 -21.30 90.68 37.40
CA ILE A 151 -22.33 91.66 37.02
C ILE A 151 -23.44 91.73 38.07
N PHE A 152 -23.93 90.56 38.51
CA PHE A 152 -24.96 90.49 39.55
C PHE A 152 -24.50 91.13 40.87
N SER A 153 -23.29 90.81 41.33
CA SER A 153 -22.69 91.38 42.53
C SER A 153 -22.58 92.91 42.45
N PHE A 154 -22.15 93.44 41.31
CA PHE A 154 -22.06 94.87 41.06
C PHE A 154 -23.42 95.57 41.15
N VAL A 155 -24.46 95.00 40.54
CA VAL A 155 -25.82 95.55 40.57
C VAL A 155 -26.38 95.57 42.00
N VAL A 156 -26.17 94.50 42.78
CA VAL A 156 -26.60 94.44 44.18
C VAL A 156 -25.88 95.49 45.02
N SER A 157 -24.57 95.67 44.85
CA SER A 157 -23.78 96.67 45.57
C SER A 157 -24.16 98.11 45.22
N LEU A 158 -24.75 98.37 44.05
CA LEU A 158 -25.23 99.71 43.68
C LEU A 158 -26.59 100.04 44.31
N LEU A 159 -27.36 99.02 44.69
CA LEU A 159 -28.73 99.16 45.20
C LEU A 159 -28.83 99.24 46.73
N VAL A 160 -27.80 98.83 47.47
CA VAL A 160 -27.72 98.85 48.95
C VAL A 160 -26.86 100.00 49.41
#